data_AF-A0A7Y6PV35-F1
#
_entry.id   AF-A0A7Y6PV35-F1
#
_cell.length_a   1.000
_cell.length_b   1.000
_cell.length_c   1.000
_cell.angle_alpha   90.00
_cell.angle_beta   90.00
_cell.angle_gamma   90.00
#
_symmetry.space_group_name_H-M   'P 1'
#
loop_
_entity.id
_entity.type
_entity.pdbx_description
1 polymer ?
#
loop_
_entity_poly.entity_id
_entity_poly.type
_entity_poly.pdbx_seq_one_letter_code
_entity_poly.pdbx_strand_id
1 'polypeptide(L)'
;MRALLLALVVLPACSSRTAKTDEQAFIERELARLKDALAKRSVSGVTTGCALTVAADSVDKALAAEIEHLCSVEAPKLYLEEALVDARKYKAAPPPKELPELACMQLFVDEAFAAIAKHPSDDPGLKALADEYTALCPDRVAKLRAP
;
A
#
# COMPACT_ATOMS: atom_id res chain seq x y z
N MET A 1 -22.19 15.19 -13.27
CA MET A 1 -20.87 14.97 -12.64
C MET A 1 -20.02 14.16 -13.60
N ARG A 2 -19.11 14.83 -14.30
CA ARG A 2 -18.10 14.25 -15.21
C ARG A 2 -16.76 14.44 -14.53
N ALA A 3 -16.05 13.36 -14.28
CA ALA A 3 -14.59 13.37 -14.13
C ALA A 3 -14.09 12.04 -14.69
N LEU A 4 -14.03 11.98 -16.03
CA LEU A 4 -13.13 11.08 -16.74
C LEU A 4 -11.71 11.44 -16.30
N LEU A 5 -11.02 10.53 -15.62
CA LEU A 5 -9.58 10.52 -15.58
C LEU A 5 -9.11 9.38 -16.48
N LEU A 6 -8.51 9.80 -17.60
CA LEU A 6 -7.89 8.95 -18.59
C LEU A 6 -6.74 8.15 -17.96
N ALA A 7 -6.83 6.83 -18.04
CA ALA A 7 -5.65 5.97 -18.14
C ALA A 7 -5.70 5.30 -19.52
N LEU A 8 -5.08 5.97 -20.49
CA LEU A 8 -4.77 5.44 -21.82
C LEU A 8 -3.70 4.35 -21.66
N VAL A 9 -4.10 3.09 -21.66
CA VAL A 9 -3.24 1.98 -22.08
C VAL A 9 -3.83 1.44 -23.38
N VAL A 10 -3.14 1.71 -24.48
CA VAL A 10 -3.49 1.25 -25.82
C VAL A 10 -3.28 -0.26 -25.87
N LEU A 11 -4.36 -1.02 -26.06
CA LEU A 11 -4.32 -2.40 -26.53
C LEU A 11 -5.06 -2.47 -27.87
N PRO A 12 -4.42 -2.86 -28.98
CA PRO A 12 -5.13 -3.10 -30.22
C PRO A 12 -5.86 -4.44 -30.12
N ALA A 13 -7.18 -4.34 -30.26
CA ALA A 13 -8.09 -5.25 -30.97
C ALA A 13 -7.69 -6.73 -31.11
N CYS A 14 -8.50 -7.64 -30.55
CA CYS A 14 -9.45 -8.46 -31.31
C CYS A 14 -9.86 -9.76 -30.57
N SER A 15 -11.15 -10.07 -30.71
CA SER A 15 -11.73 -11.42 -30.73
C SER A 15 -12.10 -12.11 -29.40
N SER A 16 -13.42 -12.11 -29.17
CA SER A 16 -14.25 -13.28 -28.86
C SER A 16 -14.02 -14.08 -27.56
N ARG A 17 -14.98 -13.95 -26.62
CA ARG A 17 -15.45 -15.01 -25.68
C ARG A 17 -14.47 -15.70 -24.71
N THR A 18 -13.24 -15.22 -24.51
CA THR A 18 -12.28 -15.80 -23.54
C THR A 18 -11.76 -14.84 -22.47
N ALA A 19 -12.32 -13.63 -22.35
CA ALA A 19 -11.79 -12.57 -21.50
C ALA A 19 -11.77 -12.86 -19.98
N LYS A 20 -12.65 -13.72 -19.45
CA LYS A 20 -12.69 -14.02 -18.01
C LYS A 20 -11.50 -14.85 -17.51
N THR A 21 -10.95 -15.73 -18.35
CA THR A 21 -9.82 -16.60 -17.96
C THR A 21 -8.48 -15.86 -17.93
N ASP A 22 -8.34 -14.78 -18.69
CA ASP A 22 -7.10 -14.00 -18.74
C ASP A 22 -6.99 -13.03 -17.54
N GLU A 23 -8.12 -12.45 -17.13
CA GLU A 23 -8.19 -11.54 -15.97
C GLU A 23 -7.87 -12.25 -14.65
N GLN A 24 -8.47 -13.43 -14.39
CA GLN A 24 -8.18 -14.22 -13.19
C GLN A 24 -6.70 -14.64 -13.14
N ALA A 25 -6.14 -15.13 -14.25
CA ALA A 25 -4.75 -15.56 -14.32
C ALA A 25 -3.76 -14.39 -14.18
N PHE A 26 -4.13 -13.21 -14.67
CA PHE A 26 -3.37 -11.98 -14.45
C PHE A 26 -3.34 -11.62 -12.96
N ILE A 27 -4.50 -11.61 -12.30
CA ILE A 27 -4.61 -11.22 -10.89
C ILE A 27 -3.90 -12.22 -9.98
N GLU A 28 -3.99 -13.53 -10.24
CA GLU A 28 -3.24 -14.55 -9.50
C GLU A 28 -1.72 -14.34 -9.63
N ARG A 29 -1.25 -13.92 -10.80
CA ARG A 29 0.17 -13.61 -11.03
C ARG A 29 0.61 -12.35 -10.27
N GLU A 30 -0.19 -11.30 -10.30
CA GLU A 30 0.11 -10.08 -9.54
C GLU A 30 0.03 -10.31 -8.04
N LEU A 31 -0.92 -11.14 -7.56
CA LEU A 31 -0.95 -11.57 -6.17
C LEU A 31 0.32 -12.34 -5.79
N ALA A 32 0.79 -13.26 -6.63
CA ALA A 32 2.03 -13.99 -6.37
C ALA A 32 3.23 -13.04 -6.28
N ARG A 33 3.29 -12.01 -7.14
CA ARG A 33 4.32 -10.96 -7.08
C ARG A 33 4.22 -10.11 -5.81
N LEU A 34 3.01 -9.74 -5.40
CA LEU A 34 2.77 -9.00 -4.16
C LEU A 34 3.23 -9.80 -2.94
N LYS A 35 2.87 -11.09 -2.87
CA LYS A 35 3.31 -12.00 -1.81
C LYS A 35 4.82 -12.16 -1.78
N ASP A 36 5.46 -12.32 -2.94
CA ASP A 36 6.92 -12.38 -3.05
C ASP A 36 7.59 -11.07 -2.61
N ALA A 37 7.01 -9.91 -2.99
CA ALA A 37 7.49 -8.61 -2.56
C ALA A 37 7.37 -8.42 -1.04
N LEU A 38 6.25 -8.82 -0.43
CA LEU A 38 6.06 -8.83 1.02
C LEU A 38 7.08 -9.74 1.72
N ALA A 39 7.27 -10.97 1.22
CA ALA A 39 8.25 -11.91 1.77
C ALA A 39 9.68 -11.36 1.70
N LYS A 40 10.01 -10.62 0.63
CA LYS A 40 11.29 -9.91 0.46
C LYS A 40 11.36 -8.57 1.17
N ARG A 41 10.28 -8.14 1.83
CA ARG A 41 10.13 -6.80 2.44
C ARG A 41 10.42 -5.65 1.45
N SER A 42 10.09 -5.85 0.18
CA SER A 42 10.31 -4.87 -0.89
C SER A 42 9.17 -3.85 -0.91
N VAL A 43 9.35 -2.75 -0.20
CA VAL A 43 8.36 -1.66 -0.08
C VAL A 43 7.84 -1.16 -1.43
N SER A 44 8.73 -0.92 -2.40
CA SER A 44 8.36 -0.48 -3.76
C SER A 44 7.58 -1.54 -4.56
N GLY A 45 7.93 -2.81 -4.40
CA GLY A 45 7.22 -3.93 -5.02
C GLY A 45 5.80 -4.08 -4.46
N VAL A 46 5.63 -3.88 -3.16
CA VAL A 46 4.34 -3.95 -2.47
C VAL A 46 3.42 -2.80 -2.90
N THR A 47 3.91 -1.56 -2.96
CA THR A 47 3.10 -0.40 -3.41
C THR A 47 2.61 -0.61 -4.84
N THR A 48 3.48 -1.06 -5.73
CA THR A 48 3.11 -1.34 -7.13
C THR A 48 2.07 -2.46 -7.22
N GLY A 49 2.23 -3.54 -6.45
CA GLY A 49 1.28 -4.65 -6.41
C GLY A 49 -0.11 -4.25 -5.91
N CYS A 50 -0.19 -3.38 -4.91
CA CYS A 50 -1.46 -2.91 -4.35
C CYS A 50 -2.18 -1.87 -5.19
N ALA A 51 -1.47 -1.11 -6.04
CA ALA A 51 -2.10 -0.17 -6.96
C ALA A 51 -2.86 -0.88 -8.12
N LEU A 52 -2.48 -2.12 -8.44
CA LEU A 52 -2.97 -2.84 -9.62
C LEU A 52 -4.28 -3.61 -9.39
N THR A 53 -4.78 -3.68 -8.16
CA THR A 53 -5.86 -4.62 -7.78
C THR A 53 -7.26 -4.02 -7.71
N VAL A 54 -7.49 -2.89 -8.38
CA VAL A 54 -8.78 -2.19 -8.31
C VAL A 54 -9.76 -2.65 -9.41
N ALA A 55 -10.90 -3.15 -8.93
CA ALA A 55 -12.17 -3.36 -9.64
C ALA A 55 -12.20 -4.47 -10.70
N ALA A 56 -12.39 -5.70 -10.24
CA ALA A 56 -12.84 -6.76 -11.12
C ALA A 56 -14.00 -7.53 -10.43
N ASP A 57 -15.23 -7.16 -10.81
CA ASP A 57 -16.48 -7.82 -10.41
C ASP A 57 -16.54 -9.31 -10.84
N SER A 58 -15.53 -9.75 -11.59
CA SER A 58 -15.31 -11.08 -12.15
C SER A 58 -14.37 -11.97 -11.32
N VAL A 59 -13.72 -11.44 -10.28
CA VAL A 59 -12.69 -12.14 -9.50
C VAL A 59 -13.30 -12.99 -8.40
N ASP A 60 -12.67 -14.12 -8.14
CA ASP A 60 -13.02 -14.95 -6.98
C ASP A 60 -13.01 -14.13 -5.67
N LYS A 61 -14.06 -14.28 -4.86
CA LYS A 61 -14.22 -13.50 -3.62
C LYS A 61 -13.10 -13.76 -2.61
N ALA A 62 -12.57 -14.97 -2.55
CA ALA A 62 -11.47 -15.29 -1.64
C ALA A 62 -10.18 -14.61 -2.11
N LEU A 63 -9.93 -14.60 -3.42
CA LEU A 63 -8.79 -13.90 -4.02
C LEU A 63 -8.88 -12.38 -3.77
N ALA A 64 -10.06 -11.78 -3.97
CA ALA A 64 -10.29 -10.37 -3.69
C ALA A 64 -10.08 -10.04 -2.20
N ALA A 65 -10.60 -10.86 -1.29
CA ALA A 65 -10.42 -10.67 0.16
C ALA A 65 -8.95 -10.81 0.58
N GLU A 66 -8.20 -11.74 -0.02
CA GLU A 66 -6.77 -11.90 0.25
C GLU A 66 -5.99 -10.67 -0.19
N ILE A 67 -6.24 -10.19 -1.41
CA ILE A 67 -5.61 -8.97 -1.93
C ILE A 67 -5.95 -7.77 -1.04
N GLU A 68 -7.22 -7.60 -0.66
CA GLU A 68 -7.65 -6.54 0.24
C GLU A 68 -6.90 -6.64 1.57
N HIS A 69 -6.78 -7.83 2.15
CA HIS A 69 -6.04 -8.04 3.39
C HIS A 69 -4.55 -7.68 3.25
N LEU A 70 -3.89 -8.14 2.19
CA LEU A 70 -2.48 -7.83 1.95
C LEU A 70 -2.25 -6.33 1.79
N CYS A 71 -3.16 -5.62 1.12
CA CYS A 71 -3.00 -4.20 0.82
C CYS A 71 -3.51 -3.24 1.90
N SER A 72 -4.50 -3.65 2.70
CA SER A 72 -5.03 -2.84 3.81
C SER A 72 -4.39 -3.16 5.16
N VAL A 73 -3.71 -4.31 5.29
CA VAL A 73 -3.10 -4.75 6.56
C VAL A 73 -1.60 -4.99 6.42
N GLU A 74 -1.19 -5.99 5.64
CA GLU A 74 0.22 -6.44 5.64
C GLU A 74 1.16 -5.41 5.01
N ALA A 75 0.74 -4.75 3.94
CA ALA A 75 1.50 -3.67 3.31
C ALA A 75 1.67 -2.45 4.24
N PRO A 76 0.60 -1.88 4.84
CA PRO A 76 0.74 -0.85 5.86
C PRO A 76 1.62 -1.25 7.05
N LYS A 77 1.55 -2.50 7.53
CA LYS A 77 2.43 -3.00 8.59
C LYS A 77 3.90 -2.90 8.17
N LEU A 78 4.24 -3.41 6.99
CA LEU A 78 5.60 -3.32 6.45
C LEU A 78 6.07 -1.86 6.36
N TYR A 79 5.25 -0.97 5.83
CA TYR A 79 5.61 0.45 5.70
C TYR A 79 5.88 1.11 7.05
N LEU A 80 5.03 0.85 8.05
CA LEU A 80 5.18 1.40 9.39
C LEU A 80 6.38 0.79 10.13
N GLU A 81 6.66 -0.51 9.96
CA GLU A 81 7.85 -1.15 10.54
C GLU A 81 9.14 -0.50 10.05
N GLU A 82 9.29 -0.34 8.73
CA GLU A 82 10.47 0.32 8.14
C GLU A 82 10.57 1.78 8.61
N ALA A 83 9.45 2.50 8.65
CA ALA A 83 9.41 3.89 9.11
C ALA A 83 9.75 4.04 10.61
N LEU A 84 9.36 3.07 11.44
CA LEU A 84 9.66 3.05 12.88
C LEU A 84 11.14 2.80 13.16
N VAL A 85 11.79 1.89 12.40
CA VAL A 85 13.24 1.66 12.51
C VAL A 85 13.99 2.97 12.31
N ASP A 86 13.62 3.72 11.27
CA ASP A 86 14.20 5.01 10.96
C ASP A 86 13.85 6.09 12.00
N ALA A 87 12.58 6.22 12.38
CA ALA A 87 12.15 7.19 13.38
C ALA A 87 12.90 7.02 14.71
N ARG A 88 13.10 5.78 15.16
CA ARG A 88 13.88 5.46 16.36
C ARG A 88 15.36 5.84 16.18
N LYS A 89 15.96 5.53 15.03
CA LYS A 89 17.34 5.90 14.69
C LYS A 89 17.55 7.42 14.73
N TYR A 90 16.64 8.18 14.12
CA TYR A 90 16.74 9.65 14.06
C TYR A 90 16.43 10.33 15.40
N LYS A 91 15.57 9.72 16.22
CA LYS A 91 15.37 10.19 17.61
C LYS A 91 16.62 10.01 18.46
N ALA A 92 17.38 8.94 18.24
CA ALA A 92 18.64 8.69 18.93
C ALA A 92 19.78 9.58 18.41
N ALA A 93 19.80 9.88 17.11
CA ALA A 93 20.79 10.75 16.47
C ALA A 93 20.11 11.55 15.34
N PRO A 94 19.78 12.85 15.58
CA PRO A 94 19.12 13.68 14.58
C PRO A 94 19.94 13.70 13.29
N PRO A 95 19.30 13.53 12.11
CA PRO A 95 20.03 13.56 10.85
C PRO A 95 20.67 14.94 10.67
N PRO A 96 21.82 15.03 9.97
CA PRO A 96 22.34 16.33 9.54
C PRO A 96 21.25 17.06 8.75
N LYS A 97 21.08 18.36 9.02
CA LYS A 97 20.00 19.25 8.54
C LYS A 97 19.75 19.28 7.01
N GLU A 98 20.59 18.61 6.23
CA GLU A 98 20.61 18.62 4.77
C GLU A 98 20.13 17.33 4.11
N LEU A 99 19.84 16.26 4.88
CA LEU A 99 19.08 15.16 4.30
C LEU A 99 17.65 15.67 4.08
N PRO A 100 17.15 15.71 2.82
CA PRO A 100 15.76 16.01 2.56
C PRO A 100 14.97 14.99 3.36
N GLU A 101 14.41 15.43 4.48
CA GLU A 101 13.92 14.56 5.54
C GLU A 101 12.99 13.51 4.96
N LEU A 102 13.34 12.22 5.06
CA LEU A 102 12.38 11.13 5.01
C LEU A 102 11.47 11.07 3.76
N ALA A 103 11.70 11.85 2.69
CA ALA A 103 10.66 12.15 1.69
C ALA A 103 10.15 10.92 0.92
N CYS A 104 11.03 9.98 0.60
CA CYS A 104 10.62 8.71 -0.02
C CYS A 104 9.90 7.78 0.97
N MET A 105 10.26 7.79 2.25
CA MET A 105 9.58 6.99 3.28
C MET A 105 8.26 7.63 3.73
N GLN A 106 8.16 8.95 3.63
CA GLN A 106 6.96 9.69 3.91
C GLN A 106 5.83 9.26 2.98
N LEU A 107 6.12 9.04 1.69
CA LEU A 107 5.13 8.46 0.77
C LEU A 107 4.54 7.14 1.28
N PHE A 108 5.37 6.23 1.83
CA PHE A 108 4.88 4.93 2.33
C PHE A 108 4.13 5.03 3.65
N VAL A 109 4.52 5.97 4.53
CA VAL A 109 3.75 6.28 5.74
C VAL A 109 2.41 6.90 5.38
N ASP A 110 2.38 7.82 4.42
CA ASP A 110 1.18 8.47 3.92
C ASP A 110 0.27 7.44 3.27
N GLU A 111 0.81 6.52 2.46
CA GLU A 111 0.11 5.37 1.90
C GLU A 111 -0.47 4.45 3.00
N ALA A 112 0.31 4.15 4.04
CA ALA A 112 -0.16 3.33 5.16
C ALA A 112 -1.33 3.99 5.89
N PHE A 113 -1.21 5.26 6.27
CA PHE A 113 -2.29 5.97 6.98
C PHE A 113 -3.50 6.23 6.08
N ALA A 114 -3.31 6.44 4.78
CA ALA A 114 -4.41 6.52 3.81
C ALA A 114 -5.13 5.18 3.67
N ALA A 115 -4.40 4.06 3.61
CA ALA A 115 -4.98 2.72 3.58
C ALA A 115 -5.78 2.42 4.85
N ILE A 116 -5.23 2.72 6.04
CA ILE A 116 -5.91 2.56 7.33
C ILE A 116 -7.18 3.42 7.41
N ALA A 117 -7.12 4.67 6.93
CA ALA A 117 -8.28 5.56 6.95
C ALA A 117 -9.40 5.08 6.01
N LYS A 118 -9.03 4.55 4.85
CA LYS A 118 -9.97 4.05 3.84
C LYS A 118 -10.54 2.68 4.21
N HIS A 119 -9.73 1.82 4.82
CA HIS A 119 -10.07 0.46 5.24
C HIS A 119 -9.65 0.26 6.71
N PRO A 120 -10.47 0.74 7.68
CA PRO A 120 -10.19 0.53 9.09
C PRO A 120 -10.05 -0.97 9.39
N SER A 121 -8.94 -1.34 10.03
CA SER A 121 -8.63 -2.72 10.39
C SER A 121 -8.55 -2.87 11.90
N ASP A 122 -9.09 -3.96 12.41
CA ASP A 122 -8.98 -4.37 13.83
C ASP A 122 -7.71 -5.20 14.10
N ASP A 123 -6.80 -5.33 13.11
CA ASP A 123 -5.54 -6.05 13.32
C ASP A 123 -4.71 -5.39 14.44
N PRO A 124 -4.44 -6.11 15.54
CA PRO A 124 -3.78 -5.52 16.70
C PRO A 124 -2.32 -5.14 16.41
N GLY A 125 -1.66 -5.84 15.47
CA GLY A 125 -0.29 -5.55 15.06
C GLY A 125 -0.21 -4.22 14.31
N LEU A 126 -1.07 -4.03 13.31
CA LEU A 126 -1.17 -2.78 12.56
C LEU A 126 -1.52 -1.61 13.47
N LYS A 127 -2.49 -1.79 14.38
CA LYS A 127 -2.88 -0.75 15.33
C LYS A 127 -1.72 -0.37 16.25
N ALA A 128 -1.00 -1.35 16.80
CA ALA A 128 0.15 -1.10 17.66
C ALA A 128 1.27 -0.33 16.92
N LEU A 129 1.55 -0.69 15.66
CA LEU A 129 2.55 0.02 14.85
C LEU A 129 2.12 1.46 14.55
N ALA A 130 0.85 1.68 14.19
CA ALA A 130 0.31 3.00 13.92
C ALA A 130 0.31 3.89 15.17
N ASP A 131 -0.06 3.35 16.33
CA ASP A 131 -0.04 4.03 17.61
C ASP A 131 1.40 4.38 18.03
N GLU A 132 2.34 3.45 17.88
CA GLU A 132 3.75 3.71 18.17
C GLU A 132 4.32 4.80 17.26
N TYR A 133 4.06 4.74 15.96
CA TYR A 133 4.53 5.76 15.02
C TYR A 133 3.93 7.13 15.36
N THR A 134 2.65 7.17 15.72
CA THR A 134 1.97 8.39 16.17
C THR A 134 2.60 8.96 17.43
N ALA A 135 2.99 8.10 18.39
CA ALA A 135 3.67 8.55 19.61
C ALA A 135 5.09 9.09 19.36
N LEU A 136 5.80 8.52 18.38
CA LEU A 136 7.15 8.97 18.02
C LEU A 136 7.15 10.22 17.12
N CYS A 137 6.12 10.40 16.28
CA CYS A 137 6.02 11.44 15.27
C CYS A 137 4.65 12.16 15.28
N PRO A 138 4.20 12.71 16.43
CA PRO A 138 2.84 13.22 16.59
C PRO A 138 2.50 14.37 15.64
N ASP A 139 3.42 15.32 15.45
CA ASP A 139 3.22 16.47 14.56
C ASP A 139 3.09 16.05 13.08
N ARG A 140 3.72 14.93 12.70
CA ARG A 140 3.63 14.39 11.34
C ARG A 140 2.28 13.75 11.11
N VAL A 141 1.85 12.87 12.01
CA VAL A 141 0.54 12.20 11.90
C VAL A 141 -0.60 13.21 11.96
N ALA A 142 -0.48 14.28 12.75
CA ALA A 142 -1.46 15.37 12.78
C ALA A 142 -1.65 16.03 11.40
N LYS A 143 -0.58 16.20 10.61
CA LYS A 143 -0.67 16.75 9.24
C LYS A 143 -1.36 15.80 8.26
N LEU A 144 -1.18 14.49 8.43
CA LEU A 144 -1.83 13.48 7.58
C LEU A 144 -3.32 13.32 7.84
N ARG A 145 -3.77 13.69 9.03
CA ARG A 145 -5.19 13.66 9.44
C ARG A 145 -5.91 15.00 9.22
N ALA A 146 -5.19 16.03 8.79
CA ALA A 146 -5.80 17.31 8.45
C ALA A 146 -6.55 17.19 7.11
N PRO A 147 -7.79 17.71 7.01
CA PRO A 147 -8.60 17.65 5.79
C PRO A 147 -8.04 18.48 4.64
#